data_AF-A0A2M9HG95-F1
#
_entry.id   AF-A0A2M9HG95-F1
#
_cell.length_a   1.000
_cell.length_b   1.000
_cell.length_c   1.000
_cell.angle_alpha   90.00
_cell.angle_beta   90.00
_cell.angle_gamma   90.00
#
_symmetry.space_group_name_H-M   'P 1'
#
loop_
_entity.id
_entity.type
_entity.pdbx_description
1 polymer ?
#
loop_
_entity_poly.entity_id
_entity_poly.type
_entity_poly.pdbx_seq_one_letter_code
_entity_poly.pdbx_strand_id
1 'polypeptide(L)'
;MHFMQPPSVCLRQPAPASGSLMVCRSRYHGEATMAGMSSTANRLTHIAAFPHALGTGIIVSGSQPIPPDLHDRMVQSIERFEAVFSRFRSDSLIGRIANGNVGNCNVGGSFGFPDPQTAEALFTLYDRLFAATGGAMDPTVGEELTRLGYGADLTFSMDGPDQIVTLHDRIIPPDQSDQSDLSAPSSQTAPSGRLTWAAITHHSGALTVPGPVRLDFGAAGKGMMIDLLAHMIERELPGCEYVVDAGGDLRARIDSPIQVALEDPDDQTRAIGVAEITSGSFCASAPSRRHWRVRSAEGAITRAHHLLNALDGQPVDDVKATWVYVPTVMNNSEAPDCDAGADAEMLDNRVYADAEPGNASPGNAKPDNASTGASIDNAKPDNAKRGNDDPIAANSAIDIASRFPTALADGLATSLFVADPSALAEAFSSDDGAPMFQCALMLPDRTAGASAAFPARFFTT
;
A
#
# COMPACT_ATOMS: atom_id res chain seq x y z
N MET A 1 -9.14 53.64 -22.35
CA MET A 1 -9.92 53.10 -23.49
C MET A 1 -10.37 51.70 -23.14
N HIS A 2 -11.54 51.33 -23.62
CA HIS A 2 -12.45 50.29 -23.12
C HIS A 2 -11.87 48.91 -22.75
N PHE A 3 -12.43 48.38 -21.65
CA PHE A 3 -12.55 46.96 -21.32
C PHE A 3 -13.28 46.19 -22.43
N MET A 4 -12.78 44.99 -22.76
CA MET A 4 -13.56 43.96 -23.42
C MET A 4 -13.07 42.59 -22.93
N GLN A 5 -13.88 41.92 -22.11
CA GLN A 5 -13.75 40.49 -21.80
C GLN A 5 -14.38 39.66 -22.93
N PRO A 6 -13.87 38.44 -23.23
CA PRO A 6 -14.65 37.36 -23.82
C PRO A 6 -14.94 36.23 -22.78
N PRO A 7 -15.90 35.33 -23.05
CA PRO A 7 -16.83 34.85 -22.04
C PRO A 7 -16.34 33.62 -21.28
N SER A 8 -16.33 33.70 -19.95
CA SER A 8 -16.44 32.53 -19.09
C SER A 8 -17.88 32.02 -19.16
N VAL A 9 -18.13 30.93 -19.88
CA VAL A 9 -19.40 30.20 -19.77
C VAL A 9 -19.37 29.44 -18.45
N CYS A 10 -19.72 30.15 -17.38
CA CYS A 10 -20.04 29.54 -16.10
C CYS A 10 -21.48 29.03 -16.21
N LEU A 11 -21.64 27.77 -16.64
CA LEU A 11 -22.92 27.07 -16.47
C LEU A 11 -23.13 26.91 -14.96
N ARG A 12 -23.97 27.76 -14.37
CA ARG A 12 -24.53 27.55 -13.04
C ARG A 12 -25.33 26.26 -13.06
N GLN A 13 -24.72 25.16 -12.63
CA GLN A 13 -25.46 23.99 -12.15
C GLN A 13 -25.71 24.16 -10.64
N PRO A 14 -26.83 23.63 -10.12
CA PRO A 14 -27.20 23.77 -8.72
C PRO A 14 -26.14 23.11 -7.82
N ALA A 15 -26.04 23.60 -6.57
CA ALA A 15 -25.08 23.12 -5.58
C ALA A 15 -25.01 21.57 -5.53
N PRO A 16 -23.82 20.96 -5.50
CA PRO A 16 -23.71 19.52 -5.38
C PRO A 16 -24.16 19.09 -3.97
N ALA A 17 -24.78 17.92 -3.91
CA ALA A 17 -25.04 17.22 -2.66
C ALA A 17 -23.72 16.96 -1.92
N SER A 18 -23.75 17.07 -0.59
CA SER A 18 -22.64 16.72 0.30
C SER A 18 -22.09 15.34 -0.04
N GLY A 19 -20.78 15.22 -0.29
CA GLY A 19 -20.08 13.92 -0.39
C GLY A 19 -19.31 13.61 -1.69
N SER A 20 -19.39 14.43 -2.75
CA SER A 20 -18.65 14.16 -4.01
C SER A 20 -17.33 14.94 -4.08
N LEU A 21 -16.20 14.23 -4.24
CA LEU A 21 -14.88 14.82 -4.50
C LEU A 21 -14.85 15.36 -5.94
N MET A 22 -15.26 16.62 -6.12
CA MET A 22 -15.26 17.26 -7.44
C MET A 22 -13.81 17.52 -7.88
N VAL A 23 -13.36 16.79 -8.91
CA VAL A 23 -12.06 16.99 -9.55
C VAL A 23 -12.21 18.02 -10.67
N CYS A 24 -11.74 19.25 -10.44
CA CYS A 24 -11.77 20.31 -11.45
C CYS A 24 -10.66 20.09 -12.49
N ARG A 25 -11.03 19.90 -13.76
CA ARG A 25 -10.09 19.63 -14.86
C ARG A 25 -9.65 20.92 -15.57
N SER A 26 -8.35 21.09 -15.77
CA SER A 26 -7.81 22.12 -16.67
C SER A 26 -6.65 21.56 -17.50
N ARG A 27 -6.41 22.11 -18.70
CA ARG A 27 -5.19 21.80 -19.49
C ARG A 27 -4.05 22.66 -18.97
N TYR A 28 -2.89 22.05 -18.73
CA TYR A 28 -1.71 22.74 -18.19
C TYR A 28 -0.49 22.56 -19.12
N HIS A 29 0.20 23.66 -19.40
CA HIS A 29 1.39 23.71 -20.26
C HIS A 29 2.55 24.50 -19.64
N GLY A 30 2.50 24.81 -18.33
CA GLY A 30 3.56 25.53 -17.61
C GLY A 30 4.53 24.58 -16.92
N GLU A 31 5.83 24.86 -17.03
CA GLU A 31 6.91 24.05 -16.47
C GLU A 31 7.92 24.97 -15.78
N ALA A 32 8.50 24.52 -14.66
CA ALA A 32 9.62 25.18 -14.01
C ALA A 32 10.73 24.17 -13.68
N THR A 33 11.99 24.56 -13.88
CA THR A 33 13.16 23.79 -13.46
C THR A 33 13.25 23.75 -11.93
N MET A 34 13.46 22.56 -11.34
CA MET A 34 13.55 22.40 -9.86
C MET A 34 14.68 23.21 -9.20
N ALA A 35 15.64 23.71 -9.99
CA ALA A 35 16.68 24.64 -9.55
C ALA A 35 16.10 26.04 -9.29
N GLY A 36 15.44 26.23 -8.14
CA GLY A 36 14.91 27.54 -7.74
C GLY A 36 14.03 27.53 -6.50
N MET A 37 13.70 26.35 -5.96
CA MET A 37 12.78 26.19 -4.84
C MET A 37 13.53 25.92 -3.54
N SER A 38 14.09 26.96 -2.92
CA SER A 38 14.53 26.86 -1.53
C SER A 38 14.64 28.23 -0.88
N SER A 39 13.72 28.52 0.05
CA SER A 39 13.92 29.56 1.07
C SER A 39 13.53 29.10 2.49
N THR A 40 13.49 27.79 2.75
CA THR A 40 13.24 27.21 4.09
C THR A 40 14.42 26.38 4.64
N ALA A 41 15.59 26.46 3.99
CA ALA A 41 16.78 25.61 4.22
C ALA A 41 17.48 25.71 5.59
N ASN A 42 16.88 26.27 6.64
CA ASN A 42 17.62 26.57 7.88
C ASN A 42 17.07 25.95 9.18
N ARG A 43 16.10 25.02 9.11
CA ARG A 43 15.52 24.38 10.31
C ARG A 43 15.69 22.87 10.39
N LEU A 44 15.53 22.14 9.28
CA LEU A 44 15.72 20.69 9.25
C LEU A 44 17.17 20.34 8.88
N THR A 45 18.11 20.71 9.75
CA THR A 45 19.55 20.61 9.45
C THR A 45 20.12 19.21 9.71
N HIS A 46 19.39 18.35 10.40
CA HIS A 46 19.84 17.00 10.74
C HIS A 46 19.24 15.97 9.79
N ILE A 47 20.10 15.24 9.10
CA ILE A 47 19.70 14.24 8.12
C ILE A 47 20.18 12.86 8.59
N ALA A 48 19.27 11.90 8.63
CA ALA A 48 19.55 10.47 8.72
C ALA A 48 19.09 9.80 7.42
N ALA A 49 19.88 8.88 6.88
CA ALA A 49 19.61 8.24 5.61
C ALA A 49 19.73 6.72 5.72
N PHE A 50 18.78 6.02 5.10
CA PHE A 50 18.68 4.57 5.04
C PHE A 50 18.66 4.14 3.57
N PRO A 51 19.81 4.15 2.87
CA PRO A 51 19.86 4.09 1.40
C PRO A 51 19.37 2.77 0.79
N HIS A 52 19.33 1.68 1.57
CA HIS A 52 18.92 0.34 1.09
C HIS A 52 17.50 -0.05 1.49
N ALA A 53 16.78 0.81 2.21
CA ALA A 53 15.44 0.51 2.71
C ALA A 53 14.41 0.46 1.57
N LEU A 54 13.58 -0.58 1.55
CA LEU A 54 12.33 -0.67 0.75
C LEU A 54 12.51 -0.48 -0.76
N GLY A 55 13.70 -0.75 -1.27
CA GLY A 55 13.97 -0.62 -2.69
C GLY A 55 14.09 0.81 -3.24
N THR A 56 14.02 1.83 -2.39
CA THR A 56 14.05 3.25 -2.81
C THR A 56 14.90 4.15 -1.90
N GLY A 57 15.29 3.65 -0.72
CA GLY A 57 15.94 4.43 0.32
C GLY A 57 14.95 5.30 1.12
N ILE A 58 15.31 5.62 2.36
CA ILE A 58 14.54 6.54 3.21
C ILE A 58 15.45 7.68 3.67
N ILE A 59 14.95 8.91 3.66
CA ILE A 59 15.62 10.08 4.22
C ILE A 59 14.74 10.66 5.33
N VAL A 60 15.33 10.89 6.50
CA VAL A 60 14.72 11.57 7.63
C VAL A 60 15.44 12.89 7.82
N SER A 61 14.72 13.99 7.63
CA SER A 61 15.23 15.35 7.89
C SER A 61 14.53 15.90 9.13
N GLY A 62 15.29 16.33 10.14
CA GLY A 62 14.76 16.76 11.43
C GLY A 62 15.38 18.05 11.97
N SER A 63 14.65 18.74 12.85
CA SER A 63 15.17 19.89 13.62
C SER A 63 16.05 19.48 14.80
N GLN A 64 16.01 18.20 15.17
CA GLN A 64 16.89 17.59 16.18
C GLN A 64 17.67 16.43 15.55
N PRO A 65 18.91 16.15 15.99
CA PRO A 65 19.66 14.99 15.54
C PRO A 65 18.98 13.69 16.02
N ILE A 66 18.88 12.70 15.14
CA ILE A 66 18.49 11.34 15.53
C ILE A 66 19.63 10.74 16.38
N PRO A 67 19.40 10.37 17.65
CA PRO A 67 20.43 9.75 18.47
C PRO A 67 20.87 8.40 17.89
N PRO A 68 22.15 7.98 18.06
CA PRO A 68 22.64 6.71 17.51
C PRO A 68 21.77 5.50 17.88
N ASP A 69 21.34 5.40 19.15
CA ASP A 69 20.50 4.28 19.60
C ASP A 69 19.12 4.25 18.93
N LEU A 70 18.54 5.43 18.66
CA LEU A 70 17.28 5.53 17.92
C LEU A 70 17.50 5.16 16.45
N HIS A 71 18.58 5.65 15.83
CA HIS A 71 18.95 5.28 14.47
C HIS A 71 19.09 3.76 14.32
N ASP A 72 19.79 3.08 15.24
CA ASP A 72 19.94 1.63 15.22
C ASP A 72 18.61 0.90 15.38
N ARG A 73 17.71 1.40 16.25
CA ARG A 73 16.33 0.87 16.33
C ARG A 73 15.54 1.08 15.04
N MET A 74 15.72 2.21 14.34
CA MET A 74 15.07 2.47 13.05
C MET A 74 15.58 1.50 11.98
N VAL A 75 16.90 1.25 11.91
CA VAL A 75 17.50 0.23 11.04
C VAL A 75 16.90 -1.15 11.32
N GLN A 76 16.80 -1.54 12.59
CA GLN A 76 16.18 -2.82 12.97
C GLN A 76 14.69 -2.89 12.63
N SER A 77 13.96 -1.78 12.76
CA SER A 77 12.54 -1.71 12.39
C SER A 77 12.35 -1.93 10.89
N ILE A 78 13.16 -1.28 10.06
CA ILE A 78 13.17 -1.48 8.60
C ILE A 78 13.49 -2.93 8.24
N GLU A 79 14.55 -3.52 8.81
CA GLU A 79 14.91 -4.92 8.53
C GLU A 79 13.81 -5.89 8.95
N ARG A 80 13.19 -5.69 10.13
CA ARG A 80 12.05 -6.52 10.58
C ARG A 80 10.87 -6.41 9.62
N PHE A 81 10.58 -5.21 9.12
CA PHE A 81 9.51 -5.00 8.16
C PHE A 81 9.80 -5.72 6.83
N GLU A 82 11.02 -5.60 6.29
CA GLU A 82 11.43 -6.27 5.06
C GLU A 82 11.48 -7.79 5.19
N ALA A 83 11.97 -8.32 6.32
CA ALA A 83 11.98 -9.74 6.63
C ALA A 83 10.57 -10.35 6.75
N VAL A 84 9.53 -9.52 6.86
CA VAL A 84 8.14 -9.96 6.87
C VAL A 84 7.50 -9.74 5.51
N PHE A 85 7.44 -8.49 5.03
CA PHE A 85 6.58 -8.08 3.92
C PHE A 85 7.26 -8.04 2.54
N SER A 86 8.59 -8.15 2.45
CA SER A 86 9.27 -8.04 1.16
C SER A 86 9.04 -9.26 0.27
N ARG A 87 8.36 -9.09 -0.86
CA ARG A 87 8.21 -10.15 -1.87
C ARG A 87 9.48 -10.43 -2.68
N PHE A 88 10.47 -9.54 -2.62
CA PHE A 88 11.74 -9.68 -3.33
C PHE A 88 12.75 -10.56 -2.56
N ARG A 89 12.47 -10.80 -1.27
CA ARG A 89 13.26 -11.63 -0.38
C ARG A 89 12.64 -13.03 -0.27
N SER A 90 13.38 -14.06 -0.68
CA SER A 90 12.91 -15.44 -0.56
C SER A 90 12.85 -15.93 0.88
N ASP A 91 13.63 -15.32 1.77
CA ASP A 91 13.69 -15.60 3.20
C ASP A 91 12.61 -14.87 4.01
N SER A 92 11.87 -13.93 3.41
CA SER A 92 10.82 -13.20 4.12
C SER A 92 9.60 -14.08 4.40
N LEU A 93 8.74 -13.68 5.35
CA LEU A 93 7.48 -14.40 5.60
C LEU A 93 6.61 -14.48 4.34
N ILE A 94 6.42 -13.36 3.63
CA ILE A 94 5.69 -13.33 2.35
C ILE A 94 6.36 -14.21 1.29
N GLY A 95 7.69 -14.19 1.19
CA GLY A 95 8.45 -15.06 0.28
C GLY A 95 8.28 -16.55 0.58
N ARG A 96 8.21 -16.94 1.86
CA ARG A 96 7.94 -18.32 2.26
C ARG A 96 6.50 -18.74 2.00
N ILE A 97 5.52 -17.85 2.22
CA ILE A 97 4.10 -18.09 1.86
C ILE A 97 3.97 -18.34 0.36
N ALA A 98 4.66 -17.54 -0.47
CA ALA A 98 4.65 -17.71 -1.92
C ALA A 98 5.22 -19.06 -2.39
N ASN A 99 6.20 -19.60 -1.67
CA ASN A 99 6.86 -20.87 -2.01
C ASN A 99 6.24 -22.10 -1.34
N GLY A 100 5.24 -21.94 -0.46
CA GLY A 100 4.68 -23.04 0.33
C GLY A 100 5.65 -23.62 1.37
N ASN A 101 6.74 -22.90 1.69
CA ASN A 101 7.86 -23.39 2.51
C ASN A 101 7.72 -23.03 4.00
N VAL A 102 6.49 -22.96 4.54
CA VAL A 102 6.25 -22.66 5.95
C VAL A 102 5.69 -23.92 6.64
N GLY A 103 6.58 -24.68 7.26
CA GLY A 103 6.25 -26.02 7.76
C GLY A 103 6.28 -27.08 6.66
N ASN A 104 6.44 -28.35 7.03
CA ASN A 104 6.74 -29.48 6.14
C ASN A 104 5.58 -29.89 5.19
N CYS A 105 4.68 -28.98 4.83
CA CYS A 105 3.45 -29.29 4.11
C CYS A 105 3.20 -28.28 2.96
N ASN A 106 3.14 -28.78 1.72
CA ASN A 106 2.75 -28.04 0.50
C ASN A 106 1.24 -27.71 0.46
N VAL A 107 0.69 -27.15 1.53
CA VAL A 107 -0.74 -26.85 1.67
C VAL A 107 -0.92 -25.48 2.29
N GLY A 108 -2.03 -24.83 1.98
CA GLY A 108 -2.45 -23.59 2.65
C GLY A 108 -2.41 -23.70 4.18
N GLY A 109 -2.43 -22.57 4.85
CA GLY A 109 -2.25 -22.51 6.29
C GLY A 109 -2.49 -21.13 6.86
N SER A 110 -2.38 -21.05 8.19
CA SER A 110 -2.43 -19.80 8.96
C SER A 110 -1.02 -19.37 9.35
N PHE A 111 -0.71 -18.10 9.08
CA PHE A 111 0.62 -17.52 9.22
C PHE A 111 0.56 -16.28 10.10
N GLY A 112 1.09 -16.38 11.32
CA GLY A 112 1.18 -15.25 12.25
C GLY A 112 2.29 -14.28 11.89
N PHE A 113 2.02 -12.97 12.04
CA PHE A 113 2.98 -11.91 11.81
C PHE A 113 3.64 -11.49 13.14
N PRO A 114 4.98 -11.24 13.16
CA PRO A 114 5.68 -10.86 14.39
C PRO A 114 5.20 -9.56 15.04
N ASP A 115 4.65 -8.64 14.24
CA ASP A 115 3.94 -7.45 14.70
C ASP A 115 2.47 -7.54 14.25
N PRO A 116 1.59 -8.14 15.09
CA PRO A 116 0.20 -8.36 14.72
C PRO A 116 -0.58 -7.07 14.47
N GLN A 117 -0.24 -5.98 15.18
CA GLN A 117 -0.99 -4.73 15.09
C GLN A 117 -0.73 -4.02 13.76
N THR A 118 0.55 -3.92 13.38
CA THR A 118 0.95 -3.35 12.08
C THR A 118 0.42 -4.21 10.93
N ALA A 119 0.52 -5.54 11.05
CA ALA A 119 0.01 -6.46 10.04
C ALA A 119 -1.51 -6.32 9.85
N GLU A 120 -2.28 -6.35 10.95
CA GLU A 120 -3.73 -6.22 10.88
C GLU A 120 -4.16 -4.86 10.31
N ALA A 121 -3.47 -3.78 10.66
CA ALA A 121 -3.75 -2.45 10.10
C ALA A 121 -3.50 -2.42 8.59
N LEU A 122 -2.39 -3.01 8.13
CA LEU A 122 -2.08 -3.11 6.69
C LEU A 122 -3.12 -3.96 5.96
N PHE A 123 -3.50 -5.11 6.49
CA PHE A 123 -4.49 -5.99 5.86
C PHE A 123 -5.87 -5.33 5.81
N THR A 124 -6.28 -4.66 6.88
CA THR A 124 -7.55 -3.93 6.92
C THR A 124 -7.57 -2.76 5.92
N LEU A 125 -6.44 -2.10 5.69
CA LEU A 125 -6.31 -1.11 4.61
C LEU A 125 -6.53 -1.77 3.25
N TYR A 126 -5.89 -2.92 2.99
CA TYR A 126 -6.08 -3.66 1.73
C TYR A 126 -7.50 -4.20 1.55
N ASP A 127 -8.20 -4.65 2.62
CA ASP A 127 -9.62 -4.99 2.57
C ASP A 127 -10.46 -3.84 2.01
N ARG A 128 -10.22 -2.62 2.52
CA ARG A 128 -10.95 -1.42 2.11
C ARG A 128 -10.60 -1.01 0.68
N LEU A 129 -9.32 -0.99 0.32
CA LEU A 129 -8.89 -0.66 -1.05
C LEU A 129 -9.43 -1.70 -2.05
N PHE A 130 -9.33 -2.99 -1.74
CA PHE A 130 -9.89 -4.06 -2.56
C PHE A 130 -11.40 -3.88 -2.77
N ALA A 131 -12.16 -3.65 -1.69
CA ALA A 131 -13.59 -3.42 -1.79
C ALA A 131 -13.94 -2.15 -2.60
N ALA A 132 -13.26 -1.03 -2.33
CA ALA A 132 -13.52 0.26 -2.97
C ALA A 132 -13.17 0.29 -4.48
N THR A 133 -12.23 -0.54 -4.89
CA THR A 133 -11.80 -0.68 -6.29
C THR A 133 -12.48 -1.84 -7.02
N GLY A 134 -13.41 -2.56 -6.38
CA GLY A 134 -14.03 -3.74 -6.95
C GLY A 134 -13.04 -4.87 -7.28
N GLY A 135 -11.93 -4.95 -6.52
CA GLY A 135 -10.88 -5.94 -6.70
C GLY A 135 -9.78 -5.55 -7.71
N ALA A 136 -9.84 -4.36 -8.31
CA ALA A 136 -8.79 -3.90 -9.21
C ALA A 136 -7.47 -3.57 -8.48
N MET A 137 -7.56 -3.22 -7.19
CA MET A 137 -6.45 -3.15 -6.24
C MET A 137 -6.43 -4.41 -5.38
N ASP A 138 -5.56 -5.37 -5.70
CA ASP A 138 -5.49 -6.68 -5.05
C ASP A 138 -4.03 -7.04 -4.69
N PRO A 139 -3.69 -7.24 -3.39
CA PRO A 139 -2.33 -7.59 -2.98
C PRO A 139 -1.91 -8.98 -3.44
N THR A 140 -2.78 -9.79 -4.04
CA THR A 140 -2.39 -11.09 -4.62
C THR A 140 -1.81 -10.98 -6.04
N VAL A 141 -1.77 -9.79 -6.64
CA VAL A 141 -1.27 -9.52 -8.01
C VAL A 141 0.22 -9.81 -8.24
N GLY A 142 0.94 -10.31 -7.21
CA GLY A 142 2.38 -10.58 -7.27
C GLY A 142 2.78 -11.59 -8.35
N GLU A 143 1.90 -12.53 -8.70
CA GLU A 143 2.17 -13.52 -9.76
C GLU A 143 2.16 -12.87 -11.14
N GLU A 144 1.19 -12.00 -11.44
CA GLU A 144 1.16 -11.22 -12.68
C GLU A 144 2.35 -10.26 -12.77
N LEU A 145 2.74 -9.61 -11.66
CA LEU A 145 3.96 -8.78 -11.62
C LEU A 145 5.20 -9.60 -11.95
N THR A 146 5.35 -10.79 -11.36
CA THR A 146 6.50 -11.67 -11.62
C THR A 146 6.51 -12.13 -13.07
N ARG A 147 5.34 -12.50 -13.62
CA ARG A 147 5.18 -12.93 -15.02
C ARG A 147 5.53 -11.84 -16.01
N LEU A 148 5.18 -10.59 -15.72
CA LEU A 148 5.56 -9.43 -16.53
C LEU A 148 7.04 -9.08 -16.41
N GLY A 149 7.82 -9.82 -15.60
CA GLY A 149 9.22 -9.56 -15.37
C GLY A 149 9.45 -8.47 -14.35
N TYR A 150 8.68 -8.45 -13.27
CA TYR A 150 8.94 -7.65 -12.07
C TYR A 150 9.10 -8.56 -10.86
N GLY A 151 9.99 -9.56 -11.00
CA GLY A 151 10.32 -10.56 -10.00
C GLY A 151 11.50 -10.16 -9.10
N ALA A 152 11.94 -11.09 -8.26
CA ALA A 152 13.11 -10.93 -7.39
C ALA A 152 14.43 -10.77 -8.17
N ASP A 153 14.45 -11.19 -9.43
CA ASP A 153 15.55 -11.06 -10.40
C ASP A 153 15.71 -9.62 -10.95
N LEU A 154 14.64 -8.81 -10.91
CA LEU A 154 14.71 -7.37 -11.16
C LEU A 154 15.12 -6.56 -9.92
N THR A 155 15.84 -7.21 -8.99
CA THR A 155 16.51 -6.52 -7.90
C THR A 155 17.49 -5.48 -8.48
N PHE A 156 17.02 -4.24 -8.55
CA PHE A 156 17.83 -3.03 -8.57
C PHE A 156 18.56 -2.62 -9.85
N SER A 157 18.31 -3.23 -11.00
CA SER A 157 18.74 -2.64 -12.29
C SER A 157 17.64 -1.79 -12.91
N MET A 158 17.45 -0.57 -12.36
CA MET A 158 16.61 0.47 -12.95
C MET A 158 17.36 1.35 -13.98
N ASP A 159 18.59 0.98 -14.37
CA ASP A 159 19.37 1.68 -15.40
C ASP A 159 19.76 0.72 -16.53
N GLY A 160 18.92 0.65 -17.57
CA GLY A 160 19.28 -0.03 -18.80
C GLY A 160 18.16 0.01 -19.84
N PRO A 161 18.28 0.81 -20.92
CA PRO A 161 17.24 0.86 -21.96
C PRO A 161 17.03 -0.48 -22.70
N ASP A 162 17.86 -1.51 -22.50
CA ASP A 162 17.93 -2.70 -23.37
C ASP A 162 17.46 -4.03 -22.77
N GLN A 163 16.94 -4.07 -21.54
CA GLN A 163 16.34 -5.31 -21.03
C GLN A 163 14.94 -5.52 -21.62
N ILE A 164 14.81 -6.55 -22.46
CA ILE A 164 13.53 -7.03 -22.99
C ILE A 164 13.22 -8.36 -22.30
N VAL A 165 12.23 -8.35 -21.41
CA VAL A 165 11.72 -9.57 -20.79
C VAL A 165 10.87 -10.30 -21.83
N THR A 166 11.17 -11.56 -22.14
CA THR A 166 10.34 -12.36 -23.08
C THR A 166 9.32 -13.17 -22.29
N LEU A 167 8.03 -12.91 -22.53
CA LEU A 167 6.94 -13.69 -21.94
C LEU A 167 6.91 -15.06 -22.60
N HIS A 168 7.03 -16.11 -21.81
CA HIS A 168 7.06 -17.49 -22.32
C HIS A 168 5.65 -18.11 -22.45
N ASP A 169 4.62 -17.51 -21.85
CA ASP A 169 3.24 -17.99 -21.91
C ASP A 169 2.25 -16.93 -22.43
N ARG A 170 1.30 -17.39 -23.26
CA ARG A 170 0.19 -16.57 -23.76
C ARG A 170 -0.74 -16.17 -22.60
N ILE A 171 -1.12 -14.90 -22.57
CA ILE A 171 -2.41 -14.52 -21.98
C ILE A 171 -3.46 -15.16 -22.87
N ILE A 172 -4.09 -16.26 -22.43
CA ILE A 172 -5.38 -16.66 -22.99
C ILE A 172 -6.40 -15.83 -22.20
N PRO A 173 -7.04 -14.80 -22.80
CA PRO A 173 -8.22 -14.24 -22.17
C PRO A 173 -9.22 -15.40 -22.05
N PRO A 174 -9.84 -15.63 -20.88
CA PRO A 174 -10.93 -16.61 -20.81
C PRO A 174 -12.00 -16.26 -21.85
N ASP A 175 -12.60 -17.30 -22.41
CA ASP A 175 -13.73 -17.20 -23.34
C ASP A 175 -14.78 -16.23 -22.78
N GLN A 176 -15.12 -15.18 -23.52
CA GLN A 176 -16.03 -14.11 -23.08
C GLN A 176 -17.51 -14.54 -23.14
N SER A 177 -17.83 -15.79 -22.84
CA SER A 177 -19.17 -16.35 -23.02
C SER A 177 -20.08 -16.26 -21.80
N ASP A 178 -19.60 -15.85 -20.62
CA ASP A 178 -20.43 -15.70 -19.41
C ASP A 178 -20.28 -14.32 -18.77
N GLN A 179 -20.92 -13.31 -19.39
CA GLN A 179 -21.26 -12.06 -18.72
C GLN A 179 -22.73 -12.11 -18.27
N SER A 180 -23.00 -12.81 -17.16
CA SER A 180 -24.30 -12.68 -16.49
C SER A 180 -24.23 -13.05 -15.01
N ASP A 181 -23.54 -12.26 -14.19
CA ASP A 181 -24.04 -11.89 -12.85
C ASP A 181 -23.16 -10.77 -12.25
N LEU A 182 -23.66 -9.53 -12.21
CA LEU A 182 -23.01 -8.42 -11.53
C LEU A 182 -23.67 -8.25 -10.15
N SER A 183 -23.14 -8.98 -9.17
CA SER A 183 -23.51 -8.86 -7.75
C SER A 183 -22.27 -9.04 -6.85
N ALA A 184 -21.70 -7.94 -6.32
CA ALA A 184 -20.68 -7.88 -5.25
C ALA A 184 -19.31 -8.58 -5.50
N PRO A 185 -18.20 -8.22 -4.80
CA PRO A 185 -16.83 -8.68 -5.11
C PRO A 185 -16.53 -10.14 -4.68
N SER A 186 -17.47 -11.06 -4.88
CA SER A 186 -17.44 -12.43 -4.37
C SER A 186 -16.61 -13.44 -5.18
N SER A 187 -15.88 -13.02 -6.22
CA SER A 187 -15.05 -13.95 -6.99
C SER A 187 -13.75 -14.24 -6.24
N GLN A 188 -13.66 -15.39 -5.59
CA GLN A 188 -12.43 -15.86 -4.92
C GLN A 188 -11.25 -16.10 -5.90
N THR A 189 -11.52 -16.08 -7.21
CA THR A 189 -10.56 -16.29 -8.28
C THR A 189 -10.68 -15.20 -9.34
N ALA A 190 -9.54 -14.64 -9.76
CA ALA A 190 -9.45 -13.69 -10.86
C ALA A 190 -9.61 -14.42 -12.22
N PRO A 191 -9.92 -13.70 -13.32
CA PRO A 191 -9.95 -14.27 -14.67
C PRO A 191 -8.67 -15.01 -15.08
N SER A 192 -7.52 -14.65 -14.50
CA SER A 192 -6.24 -15.33 -14.70
C SER A 192 -6.14 -16.71 -14.03
N GLY A 193 -7.14 -17.11 -13.24
CA GLY A 193 -7.13 -18.32 -12.41
C GLY A 193 -6.42 -18.16 -11.06
N ARG A 194 -5.88 -16.97 -10.78
CA ARG A 194 -5.22 -16.62 -9.51
C ARG A 194 -6.25 -16.47 -8.38
N LEU A 195 -5.88 -16.87 -7.15
CA LEU A 195 -6.62 -16.51 -5.93
C LEU A 195 -6.66 -15.00 -5.72
N THR A 196 -7.84 -14.44 -5.47
CA THR A 196 -7.98 -13.02 -5.08
C THR A 196 -7.81 -12.82 -3.58
N TRP A 197 -7.63 -11.57 -3.16
CA TRP A 197 -7.68 -11.20 -1.75
C TRP A 197 -8.95 -11.69 -1.03
N ALA A 198 -10.10 -11.74 -1.71
CA ALA A 198 -11.35 -12.27 -1.13
C ALA A 198 -11.29 -13.76 -0.74
N ALA A 199 -10.28 -14.51 -1.19
CA ALA A 199 -10.03 -15.90 -0.80
C ALA A 199 -9.11 -16.04 0.42
N ILE A 200 -8.56 -14.93 0.91
CA ILE A 200 -7.62 -14.86 2.03
C ILE A 200 -8.34 -14.20 3.20
N THR A 201 -8.20 -14.77 4.39
CA THR A 201 -8.76 -14.16 5.60
C THR A 201 -7.66 -13.77 6.54
N HIS A 202 -7.75 -12.60 7.16
CA HIS A 202 -6.89 -12.22 8.27
C HIS A 202 -7.66 -12.06 9.57
N HIS A 203 -6.98 -12.35 10.67
CA HIS A 203 -7.48 -12.07 12.01
C HIS A 203 -6.32 -12.03 13.00
N SER A 204 -6.32 -11.04 13.89
CA SER A 204 -5.33 -10.91 14.95
C SER A 204 -3.88 -10.94 14.45
N GLY A 205 -3.64 -10.31 13.29
CA GLY A 205 -2.32 -10.25 12.67
C GLY A 205 -1.83 -11.59 12.11
N ALA A 206 -2.72 -12.51 11.78
CA ALA A 206 -2.40 -13.74 11.06
C ALA A 206 -3.16 -13.78 9.72
N LEU A 207 -2.50 -14.29 8.66
CA LEU A 207 -3.14 -14.56 7.37
C LEU A 207 -3.43 -16.05 7.22
N THR A 208 -4.65 -16.39 6.82
CA THR A 208 -5.02 -17.74 6.39
C THR A 208 -5.21 -17.77 4.89
N VAL A 209 -4.41 -18.60 4.21
CA VAL A 209 -4.42 -18.75 2.75
C VAL A 209 -4.71 -20.20 2.37
N PRO A 210 -5.46 -20.45 1.29
CA PRO A 210 -5.83 -21.82 0.89
C PRO A 210 -4.68 -22.58 0.19
N GLY A 211 -3.62 -21.89 -0.22
CA GLY A 211 -2.43 -22.47 -0.83
C GLY A 211 -1.31 -21.44 -1.00
N PRO A 212 -0.19 -21.81 -1.65
CA PRO A 212 0.87 -20.86 -1.99
C PRO A 212 0.30 -19.68 -2.78
N VAL A 213 0.61 -18.47 -2.34
CA VAL A 213 0.14 -17.23 -2.97
C VAL A 213 1.24 -16.18 -2.91
N ARG A 214 1.45 -15.49 -4.04
CA ARG A 214 2.47 -14.45 -4.15
C ARG A 214 1.86 -13.09 -3.83
N LEU A 215 1.96 -12.70 -2.56
CA LEU A 215 1.45 -11.42 -2.08
C LEU A 215 2.42 -10.27 -2.40
N ASP A 216 1.87 -9.10 -2.69
CA ASP A 216 2.55 -7.82 -2.86
C ASP A 216 1.83 -6.74 -2.05
N PHE A 217 2.53 -6.20 -1.06
CA PHE A 217 2.05 -5.10 -0.23
C PHE A 217 2.68 -3.75 -0.63
N GLY A 218 3.38 -3.68 -1.76
CA GLY A 218 4.20 -2.53 -2.18
C GLY A 218 3.46 -1.22 -2.43
N ALA A 219 2.14 -1.27 -2.61
CA ALA A 219 1.30 -0.09 -2.82
C ALA A 219 0.97 0.69 -1.54
N ALA A 220 1.17 0.11 -0.36
CA ALA A 220 0.96 0.79 0.93
C ALA A 220 2.05 0.49 1.96
N GLY A 221 2.91 -0.50 1.72
CA GLY A 221 3.96 -0.93 2.64
C GLY A 221 5.05 0.12 2.85
N LYS A 222 5.32 0.98 1.85
CA LYS A 222 6.29 2.08 2.01
C LYS A 222 5.73 3.15 2.94
N GLY A 223 4.49 3.57 2.69
CA GLY A 223 3.76 4.46 3.59
C GLY A 223 3.68 3.92 5.02
N MET A 224 3.42 2.62 5.19
CA MET A 224 3.40 1.98 6.52
C MET A 224 4.74 2.12 7.25
N MET A 225 5.87 1.87 6.59
CA MET A 225 7.18 2.07 7.20
C MET A 225 7.46 3.54 7.52
N ILE A 226 7.05 4.47 6.66
CA ILE A 226 7.17 5.90 6.95
C ILE A 226 6.43 6.24 8.25
N ASP A 227 5.20 5.76 8.44
CA ASP A 227 4.42 5.99 9.65
C ASP A 227 5.07 5.36 10.89
N LEU A 228 5.61 4.14 10.78
CA LEU A 228 6.33 3.50 11.88
C LEU A 228 7.58 4.31 12.32
N LEU A 229 8.37 4.81 11.36
CA LEU A 229 9.52 5.66 11.66
C LEU A 229 9.09 7.00 12.26
N ALA A 230 8.01 7.59 11.74
CA ALA A 230 7.43 8.82 12.28
C ALA A 230 6.99 8.63 13.74
N HIS A 231 6.31 7.53 14.08
CA HIS A 231 5.94 7.23 15.47
C HIS A 231 7.15 7.11 16.41
N MET A 232 8.25 6.51 15.95
CA MET A 232 9.48 6.43 16.74
C MET A 232 10.07 7.83 17.02
N ILE A 233 10.09 8.71 16.01
CA ILE A 233 10.52 10.10 16.16
C ILE A 233 9.59 10.86 17.12
N GLU A 234 8.28 10.73 16.95
CA GLU A 234 7.28 11.44 17.77
C GLU A 234 7.35 11.05 19.24
N ARG A 235 7.56 9.75 19.53
CA ARG A 235 7.68 9.22 20.88
C ARG A 235 9.00 9.60 21.55
N GLU A 236 10.11 9.54 20.82
CA GLU A 236 11.45 9.61 21.41
C GLU A 236 12.12 10.98 21.26
N LEU A 237 11.62 11.82 20.35
CA LEU A 237 12.06 13.20 20.16
C LEU A 237 10.86 14.17 20.21
N PRO A 238 10.28 14.40 21.41
CA PRO A 238 9.16 15.32 21.57
C PRO A 238 9.49 16.72 21.06
N GLY A 239 8.56 17.31 20.29
CA GLY A 239 8.75 18.62 19.67
C GLY A 239 9.74 18.65 18.49
N CYS A 240 10.27 17.51 18.06
CA CYS A 240 11.04 17.43 16.82
C CYS A 240 10.12 17.68 15.62
N GLU A 241 10.51 18.66 14.81
CA GLU A 241 9.97 18.86 13.47
C GLU A 241 10.69 17.91 12.53
N TYR A 242 9.95 17.25 11.65
CA TYR A 242 10.53 16.25 10.78
C TYR A 242 9.83 16.13 9.44
N VAL A 243 10.58 15.60 8.48
CA VAL A 243 10.10 15.03 7.22
C VAL A 243 10.73 13.66 7.06
N VAL A 244 9.91 12.64 6.84
CA VAL A 244 10.35 11.30 6.43
C VAL A 244 9.92 11.11 4.99
N ASP A 245 10.87 10.84 4.09
CA ASP A 245 10.64 10.65 2.65
C ASP A 245 11.20 9.29 2.21
N ALA A 246 10.36 8.47 1.59
CA ALA A 246 10.74 7.22 0.94
C ALA A 246 10.36 7.24 -0.55
N GLY A 247 11.29 7.72 -1.40
CA GLY A 247 11.11 7.66 -2.84
C GLY A 247 10.06 8.61 -3.41
N GLY A 248 9.70 9.67 -2.69
CA GLY A 248 8.67 10.63 -3.07
C GLY A 248 7.39 10.53 -2.23
N ASP A 249 7.20 9.43 -1.49
CA ASP A 249 6.16 9.31 -0.48
C ASP A 249 6.67 9.92 0.82
N LEU A 250 5.95 10.90 1.37
CA LEU A 250 6.43 11.65 2.53
C LEU A 250 5.40 11.77 3.65
N ARG A 251 5.92 11.88 4.87
CA ARG A 251 5.22 12.38 6.05
C ARG A 251 5.97 13.57 6.63
N ALA A 252 5.23 14.64 6.93
CA ALA A 252 5.79 15.85 7.51
C ALA A 252 5.03 16.26 8.77
N ARG A 253 5.77 16.80 9.74
CA ARG A 253 5.22 17.53 10.88
C ARG A 253 6.19 18.66 11.21
N ILE A 254 5.88 19.85 10.73
CA ILE A 254 6.72 21.04 10.80
C ILE A 254 5.85 22.28 11.05
N ASP A 255 6.42 23.37 11.58
CA ASP A 255 5.62 24.59 11.85
C ASP A 255 5.50 25.52 10.64
N SER A 256 6.46 25.43 9.72
CA SER A 256 6.53 26.27 8.52
C SER A 256 6.45 25.40 7.28
N PRO A 257 5.55 25.67 6.33
CA PRO A 257 5.36 24.79 5.17
C PRO A 257 6.66 24.55 4.39
N ILE A 258 6.89 23.29 4.02
CA ILE A 258 7.85 22.94 2.98
C ILE A 258 7.17 22.99 1.63
N GLN A 259 7.95 23.29 0.60
CA GLN A 259 7.52 23.17 -0.77
C GLN A 259 7.90 21.79 -1.30
N VAL A 260 6.89 21.04 -1.72
CA VAL A 260 7.04 19.72 -2.34
C VAL A 260 6.72 19.87 -3.81
N ALA A 261 7.70 19.59 -4.66
CA ALA A 261 7.51 19.61 -6.11
C ALA A 261 6.68 18.41 -6.56
N LEU A 262 5.69 18.66 -7.42
CA LEU A 262 5.00 17.60 -8.15
C LEU A 262 5.85 17.27 -9.38
N GLU A 263 6.63 16.19 -9.31
CA GLU A 263 7.52 15.73 -10.39
C GLU A 263 6.75 15.51 -11.70
N ASP A 264 7.34 15.92 -12.83
CA ASP A 264 6.79 15.60 -14.15
C ASP A 264 7.04 14.11 -14.49
N PRO A 265 6.01 13.30 -14.73
CA PRO A 265 6.18 11.88 -15.04
C PRO A 265 6.95 11.61 -16.35
N ASP A 266 7.09 12.60 -17.23
CA ASP A 266 7.92 12.49 -18.45
C ASP A 266 9.37 12.94 -18.25
N ASP A 267 9.66 13.76 -17.23
CA ASP A 267 10.96 14.37 -17.00
C ASP A 267 11.18 14.68 -15.52
N GLN A 268 11.92 13.80 -14.84
CA GLN A 268 12.18 13.87 -13.40
C GLN A 268 12.97 15.13 -12.98
N THR A 269 13.49 15.92 -13.91
CA THR A 269 14.20 17.18 -13.61
C THR A 269 13.25 18.38 -13.51
N ARG A 270 11.97 18.20 -13.85
CA ARG A 270 10.96 19.26 -13.90
C ARG A 270 9.84 19.00 -12.90
N ALA A 271 9.19 20.09 -12.51
CA ALA A 271 7.96 20.04 -11.72
C ALA A 271 6.79 20.62 -12.53
N ILE A 272 5.61 20.03 -12.36
CA ILE A 272 4.34 20.48 -12.94
C ILE A 272 3.51 21.30 -11.95
N GLY A 273 3.94 21.38 -10.70
CA GLY A 273 3.26 22.09 -9.63
C GLY A 273 4.02 22.00 -8.32
N VAL A 274 3.46 22.65 -7.30
CA VAL A 274 4.06 22.75 -5.96
C VAL A 274 2.98 22.60 -4.91
N ALA A 275 3.19 21.68 -3.97
CA ALA A 275 2.40 21.57 -2.74
C ALA A 275 3.10 22.30 -1.59
N GLU A 276 2.32 22.97 -0.75
CA GLU A 276 2.79 23.52 0.52
C GLU A 276 2.32 22.61 1.66
N ILE A 277 3.26 21.92 2.31
CA ILE A 277 2.96 20.90 3.31
C ILE A 277 3.53 21.32 4.67
N THR A 278 2.66 21.43 5.67
CA THR A 278 3.02 21.71 7.06
C THR A 278 2.89 20.46 7.93
N SER A 279 1.83 19.69 7.72
CA SER A 279 1.54 18.50 8.50
C SER A 279 0.75 17.51 7.67
N GLY A 280 0.99 16.22 7.87
CA GLY A 280 0.30 15.13 7.19
C GLY A 280 1.20 14.38 6.21
N SER A 281 0.56 13.58 5.37
CA SER A 281 1.22 12.68 4.42
C SER A 281 0.92 13.09 2.99
N PHE A 282 1.92 13.05 2.12
CA PHE A 282 1.79 13.38 0.70
C PHE A 282 2.49 12.29 -0.10
N CYS A 283 1.74 11.49 -0.84
CA CYS A 283 2.25 10.34 -1.59
C CYS A 283 1.96 10.49 -3.07
N ALA A 284 2.83 9.94 -3.91
CA ALA A 284 2.74 10.06 -5.35
C ALA A 284 2.97 8.72 -6.03
N SER A 285 2.20 8.43 -7.07
CA SER A 285 2.37 7.20 -7.86
C SER A 285 2.44 7.53 -9.35
N ALA A 286 3.41 6.92 -10.03
CA ALA A 286 3.64 7.08 -11.46
C ALA A 286 4.45 5.89 -12.02
N PRO A 287 4.26 5.55 -13.31
CA PRO A 287 5.07 4.52 -13.98
C PRO A 287 6.50 5.01 -14.33
N SER A 288 6.83 6.28 -14.08
CA SER A 288 8.06 6.95 -14.56
C SER A 288 9.36 6.33 -14.07
N ARG A 289 9.40 5.78 -12.84
CA ARG A 289 10.63 5.23 -12.23
C ARG A 289 10.77 3.71 -12.40
N ARG A 290 9.66 2.99 -12.51
CA ARG A 290 9.62 1.50 -12.52
C ARG A 290 8.89 1.00 -13.77
N HIS A 291 9.59 1.06 -14.90
CA HIS A 291 9.11 0.57 -16.20
C HIS A 291 10.20 -0.17 -16.98
N TRP A 292 9.80 -1.10 -17.82
CA TRP A 292 10.70 -1.93 -18.63
C TRP A 292 10.04 -2.32 -19.96
N ARG A 293 10.76 -3.05 -20.81
CA ARG A 293 10.23 -3.54 -22.10
C ARG A 293 9.91 -5.04 -21.99
N VAL A 294 8.74 -5.41 -22.48
CA VAL A 294 8.25 -6.78 -22.48
C VAL A 294 7.98 -7.22 -23.91
N ARG A 295 8.45 -8.41 -24.29
CA ARG A 295 8.15 -9.05 -25.56
C ARG A 295 7.07 -10.10 -25.36
N SER A 296 5.95 -9.94 -26.07
CA SER A 296 4.87 -10.92 -26.07
C SER A 296 5.28 -12.21 -26.81
N ALA A 297 4.49 -13.27 -26.65
CA ALA A 297 4.68 -14.53 -27.38
C ALA A 297 4.60 -14.35 -28.91
N GLU A 298 3.86 -13.34 -29.37
CA GLU A 298 3.73 -12.94 -30.78
C GLU A 298 4.90 -12.08 -31.27
N GLY A 299 5.84 -11.76 -30.39
CA GLY A 299 7.07 -11.02 -30.70
C GLY A 299 6.95 -9.49 -30.62
N ALA A 300 5.76 -8.95 -30.33
CA ALA A 300 5.54 -7.52 -30.12
C ALA A 300 6.24 -7.04 -28.84
N ILE A 301 6.85 -5.85 -28.88
CA ILE A 301 7.50 -5.25 -27.71
C ILE A 301 6.62 -4.11 -27.20
N THR A 302 6.19 -4.19 -25.94
CA THR A 302 5.42 -3.16 -25.24
C THR A 302 6.19 -2.64 -24.04
N ARG A 303 5.83 -1.44 -23.56
CA ARG A 303 6.30 -0.93 -22.26
C ARG A 303 5.42 -1.56 -21.18
N ALA A 304 6.02 -2.03 -20.11
CA ALA A 304 5.32 -2.47 -18.91
C ALA A 304 5.78 -1.65 -17.70
N HIS A 305 4.95 -1.59 -16.67
CA HIS A 305 5.25 -0.99 -15.39
C HIS A 305 4.53 -1.73 -14.26
N HIS A 306 4.94 -1.45 -13.03
CA HIS A 306 4.46 -2.15 -11.83
C HIS A 306 3.03 -1.83 -11.38
N LEU A 307 2.39 -0.78 -11.93
CA LEU A 307 1.00 -0.43 -11.65
C LEU A 307 0.06 -1.24 -12.55
N LEU A 308 -0.57 -2.29 -12.01
CA LEU A 308 -1.45 -3.19 -12.76
C LEU A 308 -2.91 -3.07 -12.31
N ASN A 309 -3.84 -3.30 -13.23
CA ASN A 309 -5.21 -3.65 -12.87
C ASN A 309 -5.25 -5.14 -12.54
N ALA A 310 -5.57 -5.49 -11.30
CA ALA A 310 -5.54 -6.89 -10.87
C ALA A 310 -6.64 -7.75 -11.50
N LEU A 311 -7.67 -7.15 -12.11
CA LEU A 311 -8.75 -7.87 -12.79
C LEU A 311 -8.28 -8.52 -14.11
N ASP A 312 -7.40 -7.87 -14.86
CA ASP A 312 -6.87 -8.37 -16.14
C ASP A 312 -5.36 -8.64 -16.12
N GLY A 313 -4.68 -8.24 -15.04
CA GLY A 313 -3.23 -8.41 -14.86
C GLY A 313 -2.40 -7.51 -15.78
N GLN A 314 -2.99 -6.48 -16.40
CA GLN A 314 -2.31 -5.60 -17.35
C GLN A 314 -1.86 -4.28 -16.71
N PRO A 315 -0.76 -3.67 -17.21
CA PRO A 315 -0.42 -2.30 -16.89
C PRO A 315 -1.53 -1.32 -17.26
N VAL A 316 -1.74 -0.31 -16.42
CA VAL A 316 -2.77 0.71 -16.64
C VAL A 316 -2.18 1.99 -17.22
N ASP A 317 -2.72 2.45 -18.35
CA ASP A 317 -2.19 3.58 -19.14
C ASP A 317 -3.13 4.79 -19.24
N ASP A 318 -4.30 4.78 -18.58
CA ASP A 318 -5.30 5.87 -18.64
C ASP A 318 -5.05 6.99 -17.63
N VAL A 319 -4.14 6.77 -16.68
CA VAL A 319 -3.63 7.74 -15.71
C VAL A 319 -2.11 7.78 -15.82
N LYS A 320 -1.55 9.00 -15.77
CA LYS A 320 -0.12 9.24 -15.94
C LYS A 320 0.62 9.39 -14.61
N ALA A 321 -0.02 10.06 -13.66
CA ALA A 321 0.51 10.27 -12.32
C ALA A 321 -0.63 10.65 -11.37
N THR A 322 -0.48 10.31 -10.10
CA THR A 322 -1.41 10.63 -9.02
C THR A 322 -0.66 11.20 -7.83
N TRP A 323 -1.34 12.06 -7.08
CA TRP A 323 -0.86 12.60 -5.82
C TRP A 323 -1.99 12.57 -4.80
N VAL A 324 -1.69 12.12 -3.59
CA VAL A 324 -2.66 12.04 -2.49
C VAL A 324 -2.10 12.76 -1.28
N TYR A 325 -2.92 13.61 -0.67
CA TYR A 325 -2.64 14.28 0.59
C TYR A 325 -3.63 13.78 1.65
N VAL A 326 -3.10 13.24 2.76
CA VAL A 326 -3.86 12.90 3.95
C VAL A 326 -3.44 13.87 5.06
N PRO A 327 -4.32 14.76 5.54
CA PRO A 327 -4.00 15.65 6.64
C PRO A 327 -3.83 14.87 7.94
N THR A 328 -2.97 15.35 8.84
CA THR A 328 -2.92 14.82 10.20
C THR A 328 -4.25 15.07 10.89
N VAL A 329 -4.89 13.99 11.34
CA VAL A 329 -6.08 14.10 12.19
C VAL A 329 -5.61 14.64 13.55
N MET A 330 -5.94 15.91 13.85
CA MET A 330 -5.69 16.47 15.17
C MET A 330 -6.67 15.82 16.16
N ASN A 331 -6.30 14.67 16.70
CA ASN A 331 -6.99 14.15 17.88
C ASN A 331 -6.71 15.12 19.03
N ASN A 332 -7.72 15.87 19.46
CA ASN A 332 -7.68 16.69 20.67
C ASN A 332 -7.73 15.84 21.96
N SER A 333 -7.30 14.59 21.90
CA SER A 333 -7.33 13.62 22.99
C SER A 333 -6.12 12.71 22.88
N GLU A 334 -5.40 12.60 23.99
CA GLU A 334 -4.19 11.86 24.31
C GLU A 334 -3.81 10.70 23.38
N ALA A 335 -2.52 10.61 23.06
CA ALA A 335 -1.92 9.51 22.31
C ALA A 335 -2.38 8.15 22.87
N PRO A 336 -2.64 7.14 22.02
CA PRO A 336 -2.87 5.80 22.53
C PRO A 336 -1.61 5.34 23.26
N ASP A 337 -1.74 5.06 24.57
CA ASP A 337 -0.75 4.36 25.37
C ASP A 337 -0.52 2.97 24.75
N CYS A 338 0.45 2.86 23.86
CA CYS A 338 1.05 1.59 23.51
C CYS A 338 2.23 1.34 24.46
N ASP A 339 1.91 1.03 25.72
CA ASP A 339 2.87 0.43 26.64
C ASP A 339 3.04 -1.04 26.25
N ALA A 340 3.89 -1.28 25.26
CA ALA A 340 4.50 -2.58 25.03
C ALA A 340 5.98 -2.45 25.40
N GLY A 341 6.25 -2.51 26.70
CA GLY A 341 7.57 -2.82 27.21
C GLY A 341 8.05 -4.13 26.61
N ALA A 342 8.87 -4.06 25.56
CA ALA A 342 9.69 -5.17 25.12
C ALA A 342 10.88 -5.24 26.06
N ASP A 343 10.70 -5.94 27.19
CA ASP A 343 11.82 -6.46 27.95
C ASP A 343 12.66 -7.34 27.01
N ALA A 344 13.92 -6.99 26.94
CA ALA A 344 14.95 -7.76 26.28
C ALA A 344 15.16 -9.09 27.03
N GLU A 345 14.41 -10.13 26.68
CA GLU A 345 14.82 -11.51 26.96
C GLU A 345 15.19 -12.24 25.67
N MET A 346 16.42 -12.74 25.65
CA MET A 346 16.97 -13.66 24.68
C MET A 346 16.03 -14.86 24.49
N LEU A 347 15.42 -15.00 23.32
CA LEU A 347 14.88 -16.28 22.89
C LEU A 347 15.99 -17.08 22.22
N ASP A 348 16.49 -18.05 23.00
CA ASP A 348 17.45 -19.07 22.62
C ASP A 348 16.97 -19.86 21.40
N ASN A 349 17.89 -20.05 20.47
CA ASN A 349 17.67 -20.54 19.14
C ASN A 349 17.80 -22.07 19.14
N ARG A 350 16.77 -22.79 19.61
CA ARG A 350 16.63 -24.26 19.48
C ARG A 350 15.13 -24.54 19.35
N VAL A 351 14.59 -25.10 18.27
CA VAL A 351 14.71 -26.50 17.87
C VAL A 351 14.23 -26.62 16.41
N TYR A 352 15.09 -27.12 15.53
CA TYR A 352 14.68 -27.96 14.39
C TYR A 352 15.77 -29.02 14.22
N ALA A 353 15.52 -30.22 14.74
CA ALA A 353 16.33 -31.39 14.45
C ALA A 353 15.42 -32.63 14.41
N ASP A 354 15.26 -33.13 13.19
CA ASP A 354 15.12 -34.51 12.72
C ASP A 354 14.41 -35.55 13.60
N ALA A 355 13.33 -36.11 13.04
CA ALA A 355 12.85 -37.44 13.40
C ALA A 355 12.53 -38.25 12.13
N GLU A 356 13.38 -39.23 11.84
CA GLU A 356 13.17 -40.36 10.93
C GLU A 356 13.16 -41.66 11.80
N PRO A 357 12.65 -42.80 11.31
CA PRO A 357 11.41 -43.40 11.79
C PRO A 357 11.63 -44.62 12.71
N GLY A 358 10.53 -45.00 13.38
CA GLY A 358 10.50 -45.98 14.47
C GLY A 358 10.86 -47.43 14.11
N ASN A 359 11.33 -48.13 15.14
CA ASN A 359 11.41 -49.59 15.20
C ASN A 359 10.55 -50.11 16.36
N ALA A 360 9.99 -51.31 16.18
CA ALA A 360 8.76 -51.78 16.77
C ALA A 360 8.87 -52.51 18.13
N SER A 361 7.74 -52.44 18.89
CA SER A 361 7.09 -53.49 19.70
C SER A 361 7.72 -53.97 21.04
N PRO A 362 6.95 -54.69 21.90
CA PRO A 362 5.53 -54.54 22.28
C PRO A 362 5.29 -54.69 23.81
N GLY A 363 4.11 -54.32 24.33
CA GLY A 363 3.76 -54.65 25.73
C GLY A 363 2.36 -54.25 26.20
N ASN A 364 1.41 -55.18 26.05
CA ASN A 364 0.18 -55.41 26.82
C ASN A 364 -0.37 -54.33 27.78
N ALA A 365 -1.58 -53.84 27.50
CA ALA A 365 -2.77 -54.08 28.33
C ALA A 365 -4.04 -53.51 27.64
N LYS A 366 -5.14 -54.28 27.74
CA LYS A 366 -6.52 -53.97 27.33
C LYS A 366 -7.42 -54.57 28.44
N PRO A 367 -8.75 -54.36 28.47
CA PRO A 367 -9.62 -53.22 28.08
C PRO A 367 -10.44 -52.70 29.29
N ASP A 368 -11.28 -51.70 29.06
CA ASP A 368 -12.74 -51.70 29.37
C ASP A 368 -13.24 -50.24 29.44
N ASN A 369 -14.48 -49.83 29.15
CA ASN A 369 -15.62 -50.24 28.32
C ASN A 369 -16.67 -49.11 28.52
N ALA A 370 -17.44 -48.74 27.48
CA ALA A 370 -18.72 -47.96 27.46
C ALA A 370 -18.67 -46.82 26.42
N SER A 371 -19.16 -46.97 25.19
CA SER A 371 -20.55 -47.05 24.69
C SER A 371 -21.38 -45.77 24.83
N THR A 372 -21.64 -45.12 23.69
CA THR A 372 -22.85 -44.41 23.20
C THR A 372 -22.35 -43.39 22.15
N GLY A 373 -22.84 -43.24 20.92
CA GLY A 373 -24.05 -43.71 20.26
C GLY A 373 -24.78 -42.50 19.66
N ALA A 374 -24.69 -42.32 18.33
CA ALA A 374 -25.51 -41.44 17.47
C ALA A 374 -25.27 -39.91 17.60
N SER A 375 -25.47 -39.02 16.61
CA SER A 375 -25.91 -39.08 15.21
C SER A 375 -25.37 -37.83 14.51
N ILE A 376 -25.15 -37.91 13.20
CA ILE A 376 -24.85 -36.79 12.32
C ILE A 376 -26.18 -36.07 12.03
N ASP A 377 -26.26 -34.77 12.31
CA ASP A 377 -27.33 -33.90 11.80
C ASP A 377 -26.72 -32.63 11.19
N ASN A 378 -27.04 -32.42 9.91
CA ASN A 378 -26.73 -31.24 9.13
C ASN A 378 -27.50 -30.03 9.68
N ALA A 379 -26.80 -29.06 10.26
CA ALA A 379 -27.36 -27.76 10.60
C ALA A 379 -26.71 -26.65 9.75
N LYS A 380 -27.59 -25.90 9.08
CA LYS A 380 -27.37 -24.65 8.35
C LYS A 380 -26.62 -23.64 9.24
N PRO A 381 -25.68 -22.81 8.74
CA PRO A 381 -25.00 -21.86 9.60
C PRO A 381 -25.97 -20.72 9.96
N ASP A 382 -26.28 -20.61 11.25
CA ASP A 382 -27.03 -19.50 11.82
C ASP A 382 -26.14 -18.25 11.89
N ASN A 383 -26.68 -17.15 11.35
CA ASN A 383 -26.17 -15.80 11.52
C ASN A 383 -26.34 -15.37 12.99
N ALA A 384 -25.35 -15.68 13.83
CA ALA A 384 -25.27 -15.18 15.20
C ALA A 384 -24.28 -14.01 15.28
N LYS A 385 -24.80 -12.88 15.78
CA LYS A 385 -24.14 -11.60 16.00
C LYS A 385 -22.75 -11.74 16.63
N ARG A 386 -21.73 -11.21 15.94
CA ARG A 386 -20.37 -11.00 16.48
C ARG A 386 -20.45 -10.11 17.73
N GLY A 387 -19.88 -10.60 18.84
CA GLY A 387 -19.63 -9.81 20.04
C GLY A 387 -18.52 -8.79 19.80
N ASN A 388 -18.62 -7.65 20.47
CA ASN A 388 -17.91 -6.41 20.17
C ASN A 388 -16.67 -6.19 21.06
N ASP A 389 -16.05 -7.26 21.58
CA ASP A 389 -15.07 -7.19 22.68
C ASP A 389 -13.65 -7.68 22.30
N ASP A 390 -13.27 -7.66 21.03
CA ASP A 390 -11.87 -7.85 20.62
C ASP A 390 -11.16 -6.48 20.52
N PRO A 391 -10.08 -6.20 21.27
CA PRO A 391 -9.33 -4.94 21.16
C PRO A 391 -8.62 -4.76 19.81
N ILE A 392 -8.64 -5.78 18.95
CA ILE A 392 -8.13 -5.77 17.57
C ILE A 392 -9.25 -5.40 16.56
N ALA A 393 -10.53 -5.37 16.98
CA ALA A 393 -11.69 -5.13 16.11
C ALA A 393 -11.90 -3.66 15.69
N ALA A 394 -11.00 -2.73 16.04
CA ALA A 394 -11.12 -1.30 15.76
C ALA A 394 -9.98 -0.79 14.85
N ASN A 395 -9.86 -1.35 13.65
CA ASN A 395 -9.12 -0.73 12.55
C ASN A 395 -10.13 -0.14 11.54
N SER A 396 -10.97 0.79 12.00
CA SER A 396 -11.81 1.55 11.07
C SER A 396 -10.96 2.36 10.09
N ALA A 397 -11.54 2.89 9.01
CA ALA A 397 -10.82 3.80 8.12
C ALA A 397 -10.26 5.02 8.88
N ILE A 398 -10.98 5.47 9.92
CA ILE A 398 -10.55 6.57 10.81
C ILE A 398 -9.32 6.14 11.62
N ASP A 399 -9.32 4.92 12.17
CA ASP A 399 -8.19 4.41 12.96
C ASP A 399 -6.94 4.26 12.08
N ILE A 400 -7.10 3.78 10.84
CA ILE A 400 -6.00 3.70 9.88
C ILE A 400 -5.54 5.11 9.49
N ALA A 401 -6.44 6.04 9.15
CA ALA A 401 -6.08 7.39 8.76
C ALA A 401 -5.38 8.17 9.88
N SER A 402 -5.73 7.92 11.14
CA SER A 402 -5.11 8.58 12.29
C SER A 402 -3.75 8.00 12.65
N ARG A 403 -3.59 6.67 12.63
CA ARG A 403 -2.35 6.00 13.00
C ARG A 403 -1.38 5.87 11.82
N PHE A 404 -1.88 5.55 10.65
CA PHE A 404 -1.09 5.24 9.45
C PHE A 404 -1.54 6.06 8.21
N PRO A 405 -1.57 7.41 8.29
CA PRO A 405 -2.00 8.28 7.18
C PRO A 405 -1.11 8.17 5.95
N THR A 406 0.17 7.81 6.09
CA THR A 406 1.07 7.66 4.94
C THR A 406 0.82 6.34 4.23
N ALA A 407 0.58 5.25 4.96
CA ALA A 407 0.12 4.00 4.36
C ALA A 407 -1.19 4.19 3.58
N LEU A 408 -2.13 4.94 4.15
CA LEU A 408 -3.37 5.32 3.48
C LEU A 408 -3.11 6.14 2.22
N ALA A 409 -2.27 7.17 2.30
CA ALA A 409 -1.93 8.02 1.15
C ALA A 409 -1.24 7.25 0.01
N ASP A 410 -0.26 6.38 0.31
CA ASP A 410 0.46 5.52 -0.65
C ASP A 410 -0.53 4.57 -1.35
N GLY A 411 -1.37 3.90 -0.56
CA GLY A 411 -2.39 2.97 -1.06
C GLY A 411 -3.42 3.64 -1.98
N LEU A 412 -3.90 4.82 -1.59
CA LEU A 412 -4.83 5.63 -2.40
C LEU A 412 -4.17 6.17 -3.66
N ALA A 413 -2.91 6.62 -3.59
CA ALA A 413 -2.17 7.11 -4.76
C ALA A 413 -2.06 6.02 -5.83
N THR A 414 -1.77 4.79 -5.42
CA THR A 414 -1.76 3.63 -6.32
C THR A 414 -3.17 3.29 -6.82
N SER A 415 -4.17 3.29 -5.94
CA SER A 415 -5.56 2.90 -6.27
C SER A 415 -6.23 3.86 -7.26
N LEU A 416 -5.82 5.13 -7.31
CA LEU A 416 -6.32 6.12 -8.27
C LEU A 416 -5.98 5.79 -9.73
N PHE A 417 -5.08 4.84 -10.00
CA PHE A 417 -4.88 4.31 -11.36
C PHE A 417 -5.98 3.35 -11.79
N VAL A 418 -6.70 2.72 -10.86
CA VAL A 418 -7.65 1.63 -11.17
C VAL A 418 -9.08 1.92 -10.73
N ALA A 419 -9.34 3.06 -10.10
CA ALA A 419 -10.65 3.40 -9.56
C ALA A 419 -10.98 4.89 -9.64
N ASP A 420 -12.28 5.18 -9.67
CA ASP A 420 -12.78 6.55 -9.67
C ASP A 420 -12.48 7.22 -8.31
N PRO A 421 -11.98 8.48 -8.31
CA PRO A 421 -11.70 9.21 -7.07
C PRO A 421 -12.90 9.34 -6.13
N SER A 422 -14.13 9.38 -6.66
CA SER A 422 -15.36 9.50 -5.85
C SER A 422 -15.66 8.22 -5.10
N ALA A 423 -15.44 7.06 -5.72
CA ALA A 423 -15.63 5.76 -5.06
C ALA A 423 -14.63 5.59 -3.90
N LEU A 424 -13.38 6.01 -4.11
CA LEU A 424 -12.37 6.04 -3.04
C LEU A 424 -12.74 7.04 -1.94
N ALA A 425 -13.22 8.24 -2.31
CA ALA A 425 -13.64 9.25 -1.33
C ALA A 425 -14.81 8.79 -0.45
N GLU A 426 -15.75 8.03 -1.01
CA GLU A 426 -16.87 7.43 -0.27
C GLU A 426 -16.40 6.32 0.67
N ALA A 427 -15.47 5.47 0.24
CA ALA A 427 -14.94 4.39 1.07
C ALA A 427 -14.04 4.88 2.22
N PHE A 428 -13.42 6.06 2.06
CA PHE A 428 -12.50 6.68 3.01
C PHE A 428 -13.01 8.07 3.43
N SER A 429 -14.24 8.12 3.95
CA SER A 429 -14.83 9.30 4.56
C SER A 429 -14.93 9.19 6.08
N SER A 430 -14.87 10.32 6.78
CA SER A 430 -15.22 10.41 8.21
C SER A 430 -16.72 10.20 8.44
N ASP A 431 -17.14 10.10 9.71
CA ASP A 431 -18.53 9.87 10.10
C ASP A 431 -19.51 10.95 9.60
N ASP A 432 -19.01 12.17 9.33
CA ASP A 432 -19.77 13.28 8.74
C ASP A 432 -19.80 13.27 7.20
N GLY A 433 -19.20 12.25 6.58
CA GLY A 433 -19.14 12.08 5.13
C GLY A 433 -18.07 12.93 4.43
N ALA A 434 -17.19 13.60 5.17
CA ALA A 434 -16.07 14.31 4.57
C ALA A 434 -14.95 13.34 4.13
N PRO A 435 -14.39 13.46 2.92
CA PRO A 435 -13.26 12.62 2.50
C PRO A 435 -12.04 12.84 3.42
N MET A 436 -11.41 11.76 3.84
CA MET A 436 -10.20 11.77 4.68
C MET A 436 -8.95 12.23 3.94
N PHE A 437 -9.02 12.38 2.62
CA PHE A 437 -7.89 12.71 1.77
C PHE A 437 -8.28 13.73 0.69
N GLN A 438 -7.27 14.36 0.13
CA GLN A 438 -7.34 15.18 -1.08
C GLN A 438 -6.46 14.54 -2.14
N CYS A 439 -6.80 14.68 -3.41
CA CYS A 439 -5.99 14.09 -4.47
C CYS A 439 -5.92 14.94 -5.72
N ALA A 440 -4.91 14.64 -6.53
CA ALA A 440 -4.82 15.08 -7.90
C ALA A 440 -4.39 13.92 -8.80
N LEU A 441 -4.78 14.00 -10.07
CA LEU A 441 -4.45 13.04 -11.10
C LEU A 441 -4.15 13.74 -12.41
N MET A 442 -3.19 13.20 -13.15
CA MET A 442 -2.82 13.65 -14.50
C MET A 442 -3.19 12.57 -15.50
N LEU A 443 -3.91 12.93 -16.55
CA LEU A 443 -4.23 12.07 -17.67
C LEU A 443 -3.08 12.02 -18.70
N PRO A 444 -3.06 11.02 -19.60
CA PRO A 444 -2.03 10.90 -20.64
C PRO A 444 -1.88 12.13 -21.53
N ASP A 445 -2.95 12.88 -21.76
CA ASP A 445 -2.97 14.12 -22.53
C ASP A 445 -2.47 15.36 -21.75
N ARG A 446 -1.94 15.15 -20.54
CA ARG A 446 -1.46 16.16 -19.58
C ARG A 446 -2.57 17.09 -19.04
N THR A 447 -3.83 16.73 -19.20
CA THR A 447 -4.92 17.32 -18.42
C THR A 447 -4.77 16.86 -16.98
N ALA A 448 -4.69 17.80 -16.04
CA ALA A 448 -4.67 17.50 -14.62
C ALA A 448 -6.00 17.88 -13.98
N GLY A 449 -6.40 17.11 -12.98
CA GLY A 449 -7.53 17.40 -12.12
C GLY A 449 -7.13 17.26 -10.67
N ALA A 450 -7.67 18.12 -9.81
CA ALA A 450 -7.47 18.02 -8.37
C ALA A 450 -8.77 18.27 -7.61
N SER A 451 -8.85 17.69 -6.41
CA SER A 451 -9.88 18.01 -5.44
C SER A 451 -9.74 19.45 -4.95
N ALA A 452 -10.85 20.05 -4.53
CA ALA A 452 -10.92 21.48 -4.23
C ALA A 452 -9.95 21.96 -3.14
N ALA A 453 -9.64 21.11 -2.15
CA ALA A 453 -8.74 21.41 -1.04
C ALA A 453 -7.37 20.75 -1.17
N PHE A 454 -7.00 20.28 -2.37
CA PHE A 454 -5.67 19.73 -2.60
C PHE A 454 -4.60 20.81 -2.36
N PRO A 455 -3.52 20.54 -1.59
CA PRO A 455 -2.60 21.57 -1.11
C PRO A 455 -1.61 22.07 -2.16
N ALA A 456 -1.78 21.69 -3.43
CA ALA A 456 -0.88 22.04 -4.50
C ALA A 456 -1.48 23.00 -5.52
N ARG A 457 -0.61 23.82 -6.10
CA ARG A 457 -0.91 24.60 -7.30
C ARG A 457 -0.13 24.03 -8.48
N PHE A 458 -0.85 23.67 -9.54
CA PHE A 458 -0.25 23.35 -10.83
C PHE A 458 0.26 24.62 -11.50
N PHE A 459 1.40 24.51 -12.18
CA PHE A 459 1.91 25.61 -13.00
C PHE A 459 0.99 25.81 -14.20
N THR A 460 0.39 26.99 -14.28
CA THR A 460 -0.40 27.45 -15.42
C THR A 460 0.46 28.38 -16.26
N THR A 461 0.36 28.26 -17.58
CA THR A 461 0.84 29.27 -18.53
C THR A 461 -0.19 30.37 -18.69
#